data_AF-A0A1F8GKN2-F1
#
_entry.id   AF-A0A1F8GKN2-F1
#
_cell.length_a   1.000
_cell.length_b   1.000
_cell.length_c   1.000
_cell.angle_alpha   90.00
_cell.angle_beta   90.00
_cell.angle_gamma   90.00
#
_symmetry.space_group_name_H-M   'P 1'
#
loop_
_entity.id
_entity.type
_entity.pdbx_description
1 polymer ?
#
loop_
_entity_poly.entity_id
_entity_poly.type
_entity_poly.pdbx_seq_one_letter_code
_entity_poly.pdbx_strand_id
1 'polypeptide(L)'
;MENFRPVLIELFNVLGLSSPEKDRAFDIFKKYLAAELIKSLQGELPEDEQKWLAENIKSTDPTNPKVAEIKNKIAELFSENDLYDRSRIVFKKIVSNYVDFMSQGLEEEKVRKMKEIVSRV
;
A
#
# COMPACT_ATOMS: atom_id res chain seq x y z
N MET A 1 -9.80 1.02 12.89
CA MET A 1 -8.86 1.06 11.75
C MET A 1 -7.45 1.23 12.29
N GLU A 2 -6.64 0.17 12.25
CA GLU A 2 -5.22 0.28 12.55
C GLU A 2 -4.59 1.16 11.48
N ASN A 3 -3.97 2.26 11.89
CA ASN A 3 -3.39 3.22 10.97
C ASN A 3 -2.05 2.64 10.50
N PHE A 4 -1.84 2.45 9.19
CA PHE A 4 -0.54 2.03 8.65
C PHE A 4 0.56 3.10 8.79
N ARG A 5 0.15 4.33 9.09
CA ARG A 5 1.03 5.50 9.18
C ARG A 5 2.14 5.39 10.23
N PRO A 6 1.91 4.95 11.49
CA PRO A 6 2.94 4.87 12.51
C PRO A 6 4.09 3.93 12.10
N VAL A 7 3.78 2.77 11.52
CA VAL A 7 4.79 1.81 11.00
C VAL A 7 5.70 2.48 9.97
N LEU A 8 5.10 3.19 9.00
CA LEU A 8 5.86 3.91 7.98
C LEU A 8 6.70 5.05 8.57
N ILE A 9 6.17 5.80 9.55
CA ILE A 9 6.93 6.85 10.25
C ILE A 9 8.16 6.23 10.95
N GLU A 10 7.98 5.12 11.67
CA GLU A 10 9.07 4.41 12.34
C GLU A 10 10.15 3.97 11.34
N LEU A 11 9.76 3.35 10.22
CA LEU A 11 10.70 2.96 9.15
C LEU A 11 11.46 4.15 8.59
N PHE A 12 10.76 5.23 8.26
CA PHE A 12 11.38 6.42 7.69
C PHE A 12 12.32 7.14 8.67
N ASN A 13 12.04 7.05 9.97
CA ASN A 13 12.93 7.56 11.01
C ASN A 13 14.24 6.77 11.07
N VAL A 14 14.18 5.44 10.97
CA VAL A 14 15.39 4.59 10.92
C VAL A 14 16.24 4.90 9.70
N LEU A 15 15.59 5.17 8.56
CA LEU A 15 16.24 5.58 7.31
C LEU A 15 16.77 7.03 7.35
N GLY A 16 16.41 7.81 8.36
CA GLY A 16 16.85 9.21 8.48
C GLY A 16 16.18 10.16 7.49
N LEU A 17 15.00 9.82 6.97
CA LEU A 17 14.29 10.68 6.02
C LEU A 17 13.83 11.98 6.68
N SER A 18 14.03 13.08 5.97
CA SER A 18 13.47 14.39 6.29
C SER A 18 11.95 14.40 6.14
N SER A 19 11.28 15.42 6.70
CA SER A 19 9.82 15.53 6.57
C SER A 19 9.32 15.58 5.11
N PRO A 20 9.93 16.36 4.20
CA PRO A 20 9.52 16.35 2.79
C PRO A 20 9.71 14.99 2.11
N GLU A 21 10.74 14.23 2.49
CA GLU A 21 10.97 12.89 1.96
C GLU A 21 9.94 11.89 2.50
N LYS A 22 9.59 12.01 3.79
CA LYS A 22 8.51 11.22 4.40
C LYS A 22 7.19 11.44 3.69
N ASP A 23 6.83 12.69 3.41
CA ASP A 23 5.56 13.01 2.72
C ASP A 23 5.51 12.39 1.31
N ARG A 24 6.61 12.50 0.56
CA ARG A 24 6.73 11.86 -0.76
C ARG A 24 6.66 10.34 -0.66
N ALA A 25 7.37 9.73 0.29
CA ALA A 25 7.36 8.30 0.51
C ALA A 25 5.96 7.81 0.89
N PHE A 26 5.23 8.56 1.73
CA PHE A 26 3.84 8.28 2.07
C PHE A 26 2.94 8.23 0.85
N ASP A 27 3.05 9.22 -0.03
CA ASP A 27 2.19 9.27 -1.22
C ASP A 27 2.51 8.14 -2.20
N ILE A 28 3.78 7.75 -2.33
CA ILE A 28 4.18 6.58 -3.11
C ILE A 28 3.60 5.30 -2.49
N PHE A 29 3.72 5.12 -1.17
CA PHE A 29 3.18 3.95 -0.46
C PHE A 29 1.66 3.84 -0.62
N LYS A 30 0.93 4.96 -0.49
CA LYS A 30 -0.53 4.98 -0.68
C LYS A 30 -0.92 4.53 -2.09
N LYS A 31 -0.25 5.08 -3.12
CA LYS A 31 -0.51 4.72 -4.52
C LYS A 31 -0.20 3.25 -4.79
N TYR A 32 0.91 2.76 -4.26
CA TYR A 32 1.32 1.37 -4.47
C TYR A 32 0.43 0.38 -3.70
N LEU A 33 0.05 0.70 -2.47
CA LEU A 33 -0.92 -0.08 -1.69
C LEU A 33 -2.28 -0.16 -2.41
N ALA A 34 -2.78 0.97 -2.91
CA ALA A 34 -4.04 0.99 -3.66
C ALA A 34 -3.95 0.14 -4.94
N ALA A 35 -2.86 0.27 -5.70
CA ALA A 35 -2.66 -0.50 -6.93
C ALA A 35 -2.56 -2.01 -6.66
N GLU A 36 -1.78 -2.44 -5.66
CA GLU A 36 -1.64 -3.85 -5.30
C GLU A 36 -2.91 -4.42 -4.68
N LEU A 37 -3.66 -3.63 -3.91
CA LEU A 37 -4.97 -4.03 -3.41
C LEU A 37 -5.92 -4.29 -4.57
N ILE A 38 -6.05 -3.37 -5.53
CA ILE A 38 -6.96 -3.56 -6.66
C ILE A 38 -6.53 -4.77 -7.52
N LYS A 39 -5.23 -4.97 -7.76
CA LYS A 39 -4.74 -6.19 -8.44
C LYS A 39 -5.11 -7.46 -7.68
N SER A 40 -5.05 -7.45 -6.35
CA SER A 40 -5.43 -8.61 -5.54
C SER A 40 -6.92 -8.91 -5.63
N LEU A 41 -7.76 -7.89 -5.84
CA LEU A 41 -9.21 -8.04 -6.03
C LEU A 41 -9.56 -8.49 -7.44
N GLN A 42 -8.81 -8.06 -8.46
CA GLN A 42 -9.10 -8.38 -9.87
C GLN A 42 -9.25 -9.89 -10.13
N GLY A 43 -8.46 -10.74 -9.47
CA GLY A 43 -8.55 -12.20 -9.68
C GLY A 43 -9.86 -12.84 -9.22
N GLU A 44 -10.69 -12.12 -8.44
CA GLU A 44 -11.92 -12.64 -7.84
C GLU A 44 -13.19 -12.03 -8.46
N LEU A 45 -13.01 -11.08 -9.37
CA LEU A 45 -14.12 -10.36 -9.98
C LEU A 45 -14.67 -11.09 -11.21
N PRO A 46 -15.96 -10.93 -11.52
CA PRO A 46 -16.51 -11.30 -12.83
C PRO A 46 -15.72 -10.66 -13.99
N GLU A 47 -15.67 -11.32 -15.14
CA GLU A 47 -14.80 -10.91 -16.27
C GLU A 47 -15.09 -9.48 -16.79
N ASP A 48 -16.35 -9.08 -16.77
CA ASP A 48 -16.82 -7.73 -17.10
C ASP A 48 -16.30 -6.68 -16.11
N GLU A 49 -16.36 -6.98 -14.82
CA GLU A 49 -15.82 -6.12 -13.76
C GLU A 49 -14.29 -6.04 -13.80
N GLN A 50 -13.61 -7.15 -14.13
CA GLN A 50 -12.17 -7.16 -14.35
C GLN A 50 -11.76 -6.25 -15.52
N LYS A 51 -12.43 -6.37 -16.67
CA LYS A 51 -12.17 -5.54 -17.85
C LYS A 51 -12.43 -4.07 -17.54
N TRP A 52 -13.56 -3.77 -16.90
CA TRP A 52 -13.89 -2.41 -16.50
C TRP A 52 -12.82 -1.83 -15.57
N LEU A 53 -12.38 -2.54 -14.54
CA LEU A 53 -11.30 -2.06 -13.67
C LEU A 53 -9.99 -1.87 -14.44
N ALA A 54 -9.58 -2.82 -15.28
CA ALA A 54 -8.33 -2.72 -16.05
C ALA A 54 -8.30 -1.51 -17.00
N GLU A 55 -9.44 -1.14 -17.58
CA GLU A 55 -9.57 0.04 -18.44
C GLU A 55 -9.53 1.36 -17.66
N ASN A 56 -10.10 1.36 -16.45
CA ASN A 56 -10.31 2.57 -15.65
C ASN A 56 -9.20 2.86 -14.62
N ILE A 57 -8.42 1.85 -14.20
CA ILE A 57 -7.35 1.99 -13.20
C ILE A 57 -6.11 2.73 -13.71
N LYS A 58 -6.03 3.00 -15.02
CA LYS A 58 -4.87 3.62 -15.68
C LYS A 58 -4.50 5.00 -15.13
N SER A 59 -5.39 5.62 -14.36
CA SER A 59 -5.16 6.91 -13.72
C SER A 59 -5.41 6.78 -12.22
N THR A 60 -4.34 6.85 -11.42
CA THR A 60 -4.41 6.99 -9.96
C THR A 60 -4.53 8.46 -9.54
N ASP A 61 -4.93 9.34 -10.44
CA ASP A 61 -5.13 10.75 -10.13
C ASP A 61 -6.38 10.89 -9.26
N PRO A 62 -6.26 11.34 -8.00
CA PRO A 62 -7.40 11.47 -7.10
C PRO A 62 -8.45 12.48 -7.58
N THR A 63 -8.12 13.35 -8.55
CA THR A 63 -9.06 14.27 -9.19
C THR A 63 -9.83 13.65 -10.36
N ASN A 64 -9.43 12.44 -10.79
CA ASN A 64 -10.13 11.72 -11.84
C ASN A 64 -11.49 11.23 -11.29
N PRO A 65 -12.62 11.59 -11.91
CA PRO A 65 -13.95 11.17 -11.45
C PRO A 65 -14.08 9.64 -11.37
N LYS A 66 -13.32 8.90 -12.19
CA LYS A 66 -13.31 7.43 -12.19
C LYS A 66 -12.74 6.84 -10.90
N VAL A 67 -11.91 7.56 -10.15
CA VAL A 67 -11.39 7.07 -8.86
C VAL A 67 -12.52 6.93 -7.83
N ALA A 68 -13.50 7.84 -7.84
CA ALA A 68 -14.66 7.72 -6.97
C ALA A 68 -15.54 6.52 -7.36
N GLU A 69 -15.76 6.32 -8.67
CA GLU A 69 -16.51 5.17 -9.20
C GLU A 69 -15.83 3.84 -8.84
N ILE A 70 -14.51 3.72 -9.02
CA ILE A 70 -13.75 2.52 -8.66
C ILE A 70 -13.88 2.22 -7.16
N LYS A 71 -13.79 3.25 -6.31
CA LYS A 71 -13.95 3.08 -4.86
C LYS A 71 -15.34 2.57 -4.49
N ASN A 72 -16.38 3.20 -5.04
CA ASN A 72 -17.77 2.79 -4.78
C ASN A 72 -17.99 1.35 -5.24
N LYS A 73 -17.49 1.01 -6.44
CA LYS A 73 -17.61 -0.33 -7.00
C LYS A 73 -16.94 -1.40 -6.14
N ILE A 74 -15.73 -1.12 -5.65
CA ILE A 74 -15.03 -2.02 -4.73
C ILE A 74 -15.80 -2.17 -3.41
N ALA A 75 -16.36 -1.09 -2.88
CA ALA A 75 -17.15 -1.12 -1.63
C ALA A 75 -18.50 -1.86 -1.77
N GLU A 76 -19.06 -1.91 -2.98
CA GLU A 76 -20.26 -2.72 -3.27
C GLU A 76 -19.96 -4.22 -3.32
N LEU A 77 -18.74 -4.58 -3.77
CA LEU A 77 -18.36 -5.97 -4.05
C LEU A 77 -17.68 -6.65 -2.86
N PHE A 78 -17.05 -5.89 -1.96
CA PHE A 78 -16.30 -6.41 -0.82
C PHE A 78 -16.70 -5.67 0.46
N SER A 79 -16.82 -6.42 1.55
CA SER A 79 -17.11 -5.80 2.85
C SER A 79 -15.92 -4.97 3.34
N GLU A 80 -16.17 -3.99 4.19
CA GLU A 80 -15.12 -3.15 4.78
C GLU A 80 -14.09 -4.01 5.55
N ASN A 81 -14.54 -5.06 6.24
CA ASN A 81 -13.66 -5.99 6.95
C ASN A 81 -12.77 -6.79 5.99
N ASP A 82 -13.33 -7.27 4.87
CA ASP A 82 -12.54 -8.01 3.87
C ASP A 82 -11.49 -7.11 3.23
N LEU A 83 -11.88 -5.89 2.85
CA LEU A 83 -10.95 -4.90 2.29
C LEU A 83 -9.87 -4.54 3.30
N TYR A 84 -10.23 -4.42 4.57
CA TYR A 84 -9.28 -4.16 5.65
C TYR A 84 -8.27 -5.29 5.81
N ASP A 85 -8.71 -6.53 5.94
CA ASP A 85 -7.82 -7.69 6.12
C ASP A 85 -6.89 -7.87 4.92
N ARG A 86 -7.41 -7.70 3.70
CA ARG A 86 -6.61 -7.71 2.47
C ARG A 86 -5.61 -6.58 2.43
N SER A 87 -6.01 -5.38 2.83
CA SER A 87 -5.10 -4.23 2.88
C SER A 87 -3.95 -4.46 3.84
N ARG A 88 -4.17 -5.16 4.97
CA ARG A 88 -3.09 -5.54 5.91
C ARG A 88 -2.10 -6.51 5.27
N ILE A 89 -2.60 -7.54 4.58
CA ILE A 89 -1.76 -8.54 3.89
C ILE A 89 -0.90 -7.86 2.82
N VAL A 90 -1.52 -7.02 1.98
CA VAL A 90 -0.83 -6.28 0.92
C VAL A 90 0.18 -5.30 1.52
N PHE A 91 -0.22 -4.56 2.57
CA PHE A 91 0.66 -3.63 3.25
C PHE A 91 1.91 -4.33 3.78
N LYS A 92 1.75 -5.45 4.51
CA LYS A 92 2.85 -6.26 5.03
C LYS A 92 3.82 -6.70 3.94
N LYS A 93 3.30 -7.16 2.79
CA LYS A 93 4.12 -7.53 1.63
C LYS A 93 4.92 -6.33 1.11
N ILE A 94 4.27 -5.18 0.95
CA ILE A 94 4.93 -3.97 0.44
C ILE A 94 6.02 -3.48 1.39
N VAL A 95 5.75 -3.36 2.69
CA VAL A 95 6.78 -2.91 3.64
C VAL A 95 7.93 -3.91 3.78
N SER A 96 7.67 -5.21 3.68
CA SER A 96 8.73 -6.23 3.67
C SER A 96 9.65 -6.06 2.46
N ASN A 97 9.08 -5.95 1.26
CA ASN A 97 9.85 -5.73 0.03
C ASN A 97 10.63 -4.42 0.06
N TYR A 98 10.02 -3.36 0.60
CA TYR A 98 10.68 -2.06 0.76
C TYR A 98 11.89 -2.17 1.70
N VAL A 99 11.73 -2.83 2.85
CA VAL A 99 12.84 -3.04 3.79
C VAL A 99 13.93 -3.90 3.19
N ASP A 100 13.59 -4.98 2.47
CA ASP A 100 14.59 -5.83 1.82
C ASP A 100 15.41 -5.07 0.77
N PHE A 101 14.75 -4.21 -0.01
CA PHE A 101 15.42 -3.33 -0.97
C PHE A 101 16.31 -2.29 -0.27
N MET A 102 15.76 -1.57 0.72
CA MET A 102 16.49 -0.51 1.42
C MET A 102 17.62 -1.04 2.29
N SER A 103 17.55 -2.30 2.75
CA SER A 103 18.59 -2.91 3.58
C SER A 103 19.90 -3.16 2.84
N GLN A 104 19.89 -3.11 1.51
CA GLN A 104 21.09 -3.31 0.69
C GLN A 104 22.06 -2.14 0.91
N GLY A 105 23.20 -2.40 1.56
CA GLY A 105 24.22 -1.38 1.81
C GLY A 105 23.96 -0.49 3.04
N LEU A 106 22.99 -0.83 3.89
CA LEU A 106 22.80 -0.18 5.18
C LEU A 106 23.57 -0.88 6.31
N GLU A 107 23.86 -0.11 7.36
CA GLU A 107 24.44 -0.63 8.60
C GLU A 107 23.53 -1.70 9.24
N GLU A 108 24.14 -2.74 9.80
CA GLU A 108 23.43 -3.88 10.40
C GLU A 108 22.41 -3.46 11.46
N GLU A 109 22.71 -2.43 12.25
CA GLU A 109 21.80 -1.92 13.27
C GLU A 109 20.51 -1.35 12.66
N LYS A 110 20.62 -0.60 11.55
CA LYS A 110 19.46 -0.04 10.86
C LYS A 110 18.63 -1.15 10.22
N VAL A 111 19.29 -2.12 9.58
CA VAL A 111 18.62 -3.30 9.00
C VAL A 111 17.85 -4.07 10.07
N ARG A 112 18.47 -4.32 11.23
CA ARG A 112 17.82 -5.00 12.36
C ARG A 112 16.57 -4.24 12.83
N LYS A 113 16.69 -2.93 13.07
CA LYS A 113 15.55 -2.09 13.50
C LYS A 113 14.41 -2.10 12.49
N MET A 114 14.71 -2.03 11.20
CA MET A 114 13.68 -2.09 10.15
C MET A 114 12.97 -3.45 10.13
N LYS A 115 13.70 -4.57 10.28
CA LYS A 115 13.10 -5.91 10.37
C LYS A 115 12.22 -6.08 11.62
N GLU A 116 12.64 -5.53 12.75
CA GLU A 116 11.83 -5.50 13.99
C GLU A 116 10.54 -4.70 13.79
N ILE A 117 10.58 -3.57 13.08
CA ILE A 117 9.37 -2.81 12.71
C ILE A 117 8.42 -3.64 11.84
N VAL A 118 8.92 -4.27 10.78
CA VAL A 118 8.09 -5.09 9.87
C VAL A 118 7.49 -6.31 10.57
N SER A 119 8.19 -6.91 11.53
CA SER A 119 7.69 -8.07 12.27
C SER A 119 6.42 -7.80 13.09
N ARG A 120 6.14 -6.52 13.40
CA ARG A 120 4.98 -6.07 14.17
C ARG A 120 3.72 -5.84 13.32
N VAL A 121 3.84 -5.94 11.99
CA VAL A 121 2.76 -5.75 11.01
C VAL A 121 1.98 -7.04 10.78
#